data_AF-A0A3B9CQ99-F1
#
_entry.id   AF-A0A3B9CQ99-F1
#
_cell.length_a   1.000
_cell.length_b   1.000
_cell.length_c   1.000
_cell.angle_alpha   90.00
_cell.angle_beta   90.00
_cell.angle_gamma   90.00
#
_symmetry.space_group_name_H-M   'P 1'
#
loop_
_entity.id
_entity.type
_entity.pdbx_description
1 polymer ?
#
loop_
_entity_poly.entity_id
_entity_poly.type
_entity_poly.pdbx_seq_one_letter_code
_entity_poly.pdbx_strand_id
1 'polypeptide(L)'
;MPVTVLRLILLQFSLFGLIQADEPEAAVVETSRSDIALDHSSFDAIRQLIHPAPEELLWQQIPWTTEFSTASKRSRESGRPILMISMNGNLLGCT
;
A
#
# COMPACT_ATOMS: atom_id res chain seq x y z
N MET A 1 -23.83 -18.53 41.75
CA MET A 1 -22.82 -17.85 40.91
C MET A 1 -21.58 -18.72 40.89
N PRO A 2 -21.31 -19.49 39.81
CA PRO A 2 -20.01 -19.34 39.13
C PRO A 2 -19.94 -19.78 37.65
N VAL A 3 -21.06 -20.00 36.94
CA VAL A 3 -21.00 -20.56 35.56
C VAL A 3 -20.76 -19.48 34.49
N THR A 4 -21.23 -18.25 34.72
CA THR A 4 -21.13 -17.16 33.75
C THR A 4 -19.72 -16.60 33.59
N VAL A 5 -18.94 -16.57 34.69
CA VAL A 5 -17.55 -16.08 34.67
C VAL A 5 -16.63 -17.08 33.95
N LEU A 6 -16.85 -18.38 34.12
CA LEU A 6 -16.07 -19.43 33.47
C LEU A 6 -16.29 -19.46 31.94
N ARG A 7 -17.51 -19.16 31.47
CA ARG A 7 -17.81 -19.05 30.03
C ARG A 7 -17.15 -17.84 29.37
N LEU A 8 -17.02 -16.71 30.08
CA LEU A 8 -16.36 -15.51 29.54
C LEU A 8 -14.84 -15.70 29.38
N ILE A 9 -14.19 -16.41 30.31
CA ILE A 9 -12.75 -16.70 30.24
C ILE A 9 -12.44 -17.68 29.09
N LEU A 10 -13.26 -18.71 28.89
CA LEU A 10 -13.06 -19.69 27.81
C LEU A 10 -13.31 -19.10 26.40
N LEU A 11 -14.19 -18.10 26.28
CA LEU A 11 -14.47 -17.43 25.00
C LEU A 11 -13.33 -16.45 24.62
N GLN A 12 -12.65 -15.85 25.60
CA GLN A 12 -11.45 -15.05 25.38
C GLN A 12 -10.27 -15.91 24.91
N PHE A 13 -10.07 -17.11 25.48
CA PHE A 13 -9.03 -18.04 25.04
C PHE A 13 -9.30 -18.63 23.64
N SER A 14 -10.56 -18.82 23.26
CA SER A 14 -10.92 -19.31 21.93
C SER A 14 -10.72 -18.27 20.83
N LEU A 15 -10.78 -16.98 21.15
CA LEU A 15 -10.53 -15.90 20.18
C LEU A 15 -9.03 -15.60 20.00
N PHE A 16 -8.22 -15.85 21.04
CA PHE A 16 -6.76 -15.62 20.97
C PHE A 16 -6.01 -16.74 20.23
N GLY A 17 -6.56 -17.96 20.17
CA GLY A 17 -5.95 -19.10 19.46
C GLY A 17 -6.19 -19.13 17.94
N LEU A 18 -7.04 -18.24 17.40
CA LEU A 18 -7.41 -18.22 15.98
C LEU A 18 -6.65 -17.17 15.16
N ILE A 19 -5.78 -16.39 15.80
CA ILE A 19 -4.93 -15.38 15.17
C ILE A 19 -3.46 -15.66 15.57
N GLN A 20 -3.00 -16.89 15.39
CA GLN A 20 -1.64 -17.03 14.88
C GLN A 20 -1.79 -16.96 13.37
N ALA A 21 -1.76 -15.74 12.84
CA ALA A 21 -1.29 -15.56 11.48
C ALA A 21 0.10 -16.21 11.48
N ASP A 22 0.21 -17.31 10.76
CA ASP A 22 1.48 -17.84 10.30
C ASP A 22 2.03 -16.72 9.40
N GLU A 23 2.75 -15.78 10.00
CA GLU A 23 3.52 -14.77 9.28
C GLU A 23 4.43 -15.58 8.36
N PRO A 24 4.25 -15.52 7.03
CA PRO A 24 5.04 -16.34 6.14
C PRO A 24 6.49 -15.98 6.38
N GLU A 25 7.26 -16.93 6.91
CA GLU A 25 8.70 -16.86 7.07
C GLU A 25 9.25 -16.32 5.75
N ALA A 26 9.72 -15.07 5.78
CA ALA A 26 10.05 -14.32 4.58
C ALA A 26 11.08 -15.16 3.81
N ALA A 27 10.64 -15.73 2.69
CA ALA A 27 11.46 -16.58 1.86
C ALA A 27 12.77 -15.84 1.62
N VAL A 28 13.88 -16.43 2.04
CA VAL A 28 15.22 -15.87 1.82
C VAL A 28 15.40 -15.79 0.31
N VAL A 29 15.19 -14.61 -0.25
CA VAL A 29 15.47 -14.33 -1.64
C VAL A 29 16.99 -14.34 -1.76
N GLU A 30 17.55 -15.48 -2.18
CA GLU A 30 18.95 -15.56 -2.56
C GLU A 30 19.22 -14.51 -3.64
N THR A 31 19.95 -13.47 -3.25
CA THR A 31 20.31 -12.39 -4.18
C THR A 31 21.38 -12.94 -5.11
N SER A 32 20.95 -13.48 -6.25
CA SER A 32 21.84 -13.79 -7.36
C SER A 32 22.52 -12.50 -7.80
N ARG A 33 23.84 -12.45 -7.62
CA ARG A 33 24.67 -11.34 -8.12
C ARG A 33 24.60 -11.42 -9.65
N SER A 34 23.90 -10.48 -10.26
CA SER A 34 23.79 -10.42 -11.72
C SER A 34 25.15 -10.10 -12.34
N ASP A 35 25.59 -10.87 -13.33
CA ASP A 35 26.82 -10.62 -14.12
C ASP A 35 26.70 -9.42 -15.08
N ILE A 36 25.78 -8.48 -14.79
CA ILE A 36 25.56 -7.30 -15.61
C ILE A 36 26.75 -6.35 -15.41
N ALA A 37 27.50 -6.12 -16.47
CA ALA A 37 28.55 -5.10 -16.48
C ALA A 37 27.91 -3.70 -16.32
N LEU A 38 28.31 -2.97 -15.28
CA LEU A 38 27.83 -1.61 -14.99
C LEU A 38 28.67 -0.58 -15.76
N ASP A 39 28.45 -0.48 -17.06
CA ASP A 39 29.07 0.52 -17.95
C ASP A 39 28.05 1.56 -18.46
N HIS A 40 28.50 2.49 -19.29
CA HIS A 40 27.64 3.53 -19.88
C HIS A 40 26.46 2.96 -20.68
N SER A 41 26.63 1.85 -21.39
CA SER A 41 25.56 1.23 -22.16
C SER A 41 24.50 0.65 -21.24
N SER A 42 24.90 -0.04 -20.17
CA SER A 42 23.96 -0.57 -19.18
C SER A 42 23.21 0.56 -18.46
N PHE A 43 23.90 1.67 -18.17
CA PHE A 43 23.30 2.85 -17.57
C PHE A 43 22.23 3.46 -18.48
N ASP A 44 22.55 3.69 -19.76
CA ASP A 44 21.60 4.28 -20.70
C ASP A 44 20.37 3.38 -20.92
N ALA A 45 20.57 2.07 -20.99
CA ALA A 45 19.49 1.10 -21.10
C ALA A 45 18.57 1.10 -19.87
N ILE A 46 19.14 1.05 -18.66
CA ILE A 46 18.36 1.11 -17.41
C ILE A 46 17.65 2.46 -17.30
N ARG A 47 18.35 3.56 -17.58
CA ARG A 47 17.79 4.90 -17.55
C ARG A 47 16.58 5.01 -18.47
N GLN A 48 16.68 4.51 -19.70
CA GLN A 48 15.57 4.51 -20.64
C GLN A 48 14.41 3.66 -20.15
N LEU A 49 14.68 2.52 -19.49
CA LEU A 49 13.67 1.61 -18.96
C LEU A 49 12.91 2.20 -17.76
N ILE A 50 13.59 2.89 -16.84
CA ILE A 50 12.97 3.41 -15.61
C ILE A 50 12.23 4.73 -15.81
N HIS A 51 12.52 5.45 -16.91
CA HIS A 51 11.80 6.68 -17.20
C HIS A 51 10.37 6.33 -17.64
N PRO A 52 9.35 6.91 -16.98
CA PRO A 52 7.98 6.60 -17.32
C PRO A 52 7.67 7.06 -18.75
N ALA A 53 6.94 6.22 -19.48
CA ALA A 53 6.40 6.59 -20.77
C ALA A 53 5.34 7.70 -20.61
N PRO A 54 5.10 8.56 -21.62
CA PRO A 54 4.10 9.62 -21.53
C PRO A 54 2.70 9.15 -21.11
N GLU A 55 2.29 7.96 -21.56
CA GLU A 55 1.02 7.32 -21.19
C GLU A 55 0.95 6.90 -19.71
N GLU A 56 2.09 6.63 -19.07
CA GLU A 56 2.17 6.31 -17.64
C GLU A 56 2.06 7.57 -16.77
N LEU A 57 2.16 8.75 -17.37
CA LEU A 57 2.06 10.05 -16.69
C LEU A 57 0.67 10.69 -16.79
N LEU A 58 -0.33 10.00 -17.38
CA LEU A 58 -1.69 10.53 -17.51
C LEU A 58 -2.34 10.91 -16.17
N TRP A 59 -1.93 10.29 -15.07
CA TRP A 59 -2.40 10.63 -13.72
C TRP A 59 -2.12 12.10 -13.36
N GLN A 60 -1.10 12.74 -13.95
CA GLN A 60 -0.80 14.16 -13.71
C GLN A 60 -1.88 15.10 -14.24
N GLN A 61 -2.70 14.65 -15.20
CA GLN A 61 -3.78 15.46 -15.78
C GLN A 61 -5.05 15.45 -14.91
N ILE A 62 -5.13 14.56 -13.92
CA ILE A 62 -6.26 14.51 -12.99
C ILE A 62 -6.21 15.77 -12.11
N PRO A 63 -7.32 16.50 -11.94
CA PRO A 63 -7.37 17.71 -11.12
C PRO A 63 -7.41 17.35 -9.62
N TRP A 64 -6.29 16.81 -9.12
CA TRP A 64 -6.12 16.42 -7.73
C TRP A 64 -6.45 17.57 -6.77
N THR A 65 -7.03 17.21 -5.63
CA THR A 65 -7.22 18.13 -4.50
C THR A 65 -6.79 17.44 -3.23
N THR A 66 -6.02 18.12 -2.41
CA THR A 66 -5.62 17.64 -1.07
C THR A 66 -6.60 18.08 0.01
N GLU A 67 -7.51 19.00 -0.31
CA GLU A 67 -8.54 19.50 0.60
C GLU A 67 -9.80 18.63 0.55
N PHE A 68 -10.13 18.01 1.69
CA PHE A 68 -11.34 17.19 1.83
C PHE A 68 -12.63 17.98 1.62
N SER A 69 -12.71 19.21 2.12
CA SER A 69 -13.89 20.07 2.00
C SER A 69 -14.19 20.40 0.54
N THR A 70 -13.15 20.74 -0.23
CA THR A 70 -13.24 21.02 -1.66
C THR A 70 -13.69 19.79 -2.45
N ALA A 71 -13.12 18.61 -2.17
CA ALA A 71 -13.57 17.35 -2.77
C ALA A 71 -15.04 17.04 -2.44
N SER A 72 -15.42 17.18 -1.17
CA SER A 72 -16.79 16.92 -0.68
C SER A 72 -17.82 17.81 -1.37
N LYS A 73 -17.52 19.10 -1.53
CA LYS A 73 -18.38 20.05 -2.25
C LYS A 73 -18.54 19.66 -3.72
N ARG A 74 -17.45 19.38 -4.43
CA ARG A 74 -17.46 18.98 -5.85
C ARG A 74 -18.24 17.68 -6.08
N SER A 75 -18.11 16.71 -5.18
CA SER A 75 -18.87 15.44 -5.23
C SER A 75 -20.38 15.70 -5.16
N ARG A 76 -20.82 16.58 -4.25
CA ARG A 76 -22.23 16.97 -4.11
C ARG A 76 -22.76 17.74 -5.32
N GLU A 77 -21.98 18.69 -5.83
CA GLU A 77 -22.37 19.53 -6.97
C GLU A 77 -22.47 18.72 -8.27
N SER A 78 -21.55 17.78 -8.48
CA SER A 78 -21.53 16.92 -9.67
C SER A 78 -22.47 15.71 -9.57
N GLY A 79 -22.94 15.36 -8.37
CA GLY A 79 -23.69 14.14 -8.11
C GLY A 79 -22.88 12.86 -8.36
N ARG A 80 -21.55 12.94 -8.35
CA ARG A 80 -20.63 11.83 -8.64
C ARG A 80 -19.68 11.59 -7.48
N PRO A 81 -19.40 10.32 -7.13
CA PRO A 81 -18.41 10.02 -6.12
C PRO A 81 -17.01 10.47 -6.58
N ILE A 82 -16.20 10.93 -5.62
CA ILE A 82 -14.78 11.26 -5.83
C ILE A 82 -13.95 10.24 -5.03
N LEU A 83 -12.96 9.63 -5.68
CA LEU A 83 -12.00 8.74 -5.02
C LEU A 83 -11.08 9.58 -4.13
N MET A 84 -11.05 9.25 -2.83
CA MET A 84 -10.12 9.82 -1.87
C MET A 84 -9.08 8.78 -1.49
N ILE A 85 -7.82 9.11 -1.69
CA ILE A 85 -6.68 8.30 -1.25
C ILE A 85 -6.12 8.99 0.00
N SER A 86 -6.21 8.32 1.14
CA SER A 86 -5.60 8.76 2.39
C SER A 86 -4.49 7.77 2.72
N MET A 87 -3.29 8.28 3.00
CA MET A 87 -2.17 7.46 3.44
C MET A 87 -1.77 7.90 4.84
N ASN A 88 -1.46 6.93 5.70
CA ASN A 88 -1.06 7.18 7.09
C ASN A 88 0.39 7.69 7.11
N GLY A 89 0.59 8.99 6.87
CA GLY A 89 1.87 9.70 7.04
C GLY A 89 2.93 9.50 5.95
N ASN A 90 3.08 8.28 5.40
CA ASN A 90 4.13 7.97 4.43
C ASN A 90 3.55 7.54 3.08
N LEU A 91 3.48 8.47 2.13
CA LEU A 91 2.92 8.23 0.79
C LEU A 91 3.65 7.13 -0.01
N LEU A 92 4.87 6.75 0.38
CA LEU A 92 5.69 5.73 -0.29
C LEU A 92 6.47 4.83 0.68
N GLY A 93 6.22 4.90 1.99
CA GLY A 93 6.94 4.09 2.98
C GLY A 93 8.45 4.36 3.11
N CYS A 94 9.02 5.31 2.37
CA CYS A 94 10.42 5.69 2.48
C CYS A 94 10.59 6.81 3.52
N THR A 95 11.14 6.47 4.68
CA THR A 95 11.83 7.40 5.59
C THR A 95 13.26 6.93 5.77
#